data_AF-A0A4R1Y2D1-F1
#
_entry.id   AF-A0A4R1Y2D1-F1
#
_cell.length_a   1.000
_cell.length_b   1.000
_cell.length_c   1.000
_cell.angle_alpha   90.00
_cell.angle_beta   90.00
_cell.angle_gamma   90.00
#
_symmetry.space_group_name_H-M   'P 1'
#
loop_
_entity.id
_entity.type
_entity.pdbx_description
1 polymer ?
#
loop_
_entity_poly.entity_id
_entity_poly.type
_entity_poly.pdbx_seq_one_letter_code
_entity_poly.pdbx_strand_id
1 'polypeptide(L)' 'MRHRVRAIQLKQWRRGTTIFRELLAKGANPLVAQRVAAKAGRWWRNSGKLLNSILTIKWADQLGMPRLV' A
#
# COMPACT_ATOMS: atom_id res chain seq x y z
N MET A 1 3.02 12.28 -7.10
CA MET A 1 1.66 11.83 -6.72
C MET A 1 1.60 10.46 -6.01
N ARG A 2 2.27 9.41 -6.52
CA ARG A 2 2.13 8.00 -6.06
C ARG A 2 2.28 7.77 -4.56
N HIS A 3 3.22 8.45 -3.90
CA HIS A 3 3.44 8.30 -2.45
C HIS A 3 2.21 8.71 -1.62
N ARG A 4 1.58 9.84 -1.96
CA ARG A 4 0.34 10.30 -1.31
C ARG A 4 -0.79 9.30 -1.50
N VAL A 5 -0.90 8.73 -2.70
CA VAL A 5 -1.98 7.79 -3.01
C VAL A 5 -1.84 6.49 -2.22
N ARG A 6 -0.63 5.96 -2.09
CA ARG A 6 -0.37 4.81 -1.20
C ARG A 6 -0.73 5.12 0.25
N ALA A 7 -0.45 6.35 0.71
CA ALA A 7 -0.79 6.77 2.07
C ALA A 7 -2.31 6.87 2.26
N ILE A 8 -3.03 7.38 1.26
CA ILE A 8 -4.49 7.42 1.24
C ILE A 8 -5.06 6.00 1.23
N GLN A 9 -4.50 5.09 0.42
CA GLN A 9 -4.93 3.68 0.40
C GLN A 9 -4.79 3.02 1.77
N LEU A 10 -3.64 3.18 2.42
CA LEU A 10 -3.44 2.65 3.78
C LEU A 10 -4.40 3.29 4.80
N LYS A 11 -4.70 4.59 4.64
CA LYS A 11 -5.67 5.31 5.48
C LYS A 11 -7.09 4.77 5.28
N GLN A 12 -7.50 4.47 4.06
CA GLN A 12 -8.80 3.86 3.75
C GLN A 12 -8.94 2.47 4.40
N TRP A 13 -7.90 1.63 4.31
CA TRP A 13 -7.92 0.33 4.98
C TRP A 13 -7.90 0.44 6.50
N ARG A 14 -7.23 1.47 7.04
CA ARG A 14 -7.22 1.91 8.45
C ARG A 14 -6.67 0.90 9.45
N ARG A 15 -7.24 -0.30 9.52
CA ARG A 15 -6.89 -1.39 10.44
C ARG A 15 -5.80 -2.28 9.86
N GLY A 16 -4.86 -2.70 10.71
CA GLY A 16 -3.76 -3.59 10.32
C GLY A 16 -4.24 -4.93 9.76
N THR A 17 -5.31 -5.50 10.30
CA THR A 17 -5.92 -6.74 9.79
C THR A 17 -6.44 -6.59 8.36
N THR A 18 -7.12 -5.48 8.06
CA THR A 18 -7.55 -5.14 6.69
C THR A 18 -6.35 -4.96 5.78
N ILE A 19 -5.33 -4.21 6.21
CA ILE A 19 -4.10 -4.01 5.43
C ILE A 19 -3.46 -5.37 5.11
N PHE A 20 -3.32 -6.26 6.09
CA PHE A 20 -2.74 -7.58 5.88
C PHE A 20 -3.52 -8.40 4.85
N ARG A 21 -4.85 -8.49 5.01
CA ARG A 21 -5.73 -9.23 4.11
C ARG A 21 -5.64 -8.71 2.67
N GLU A 22 -5.75 -7.40 2.50
CA GLU A 22 -5.74 -6.77 1.18
C GLU A 22 -4.37 -6.85 0.50
N LEU A 23 -3.27 -6.80 1.26
CA LEU A 23 -1.93 -7.00 0.71
C LEU A 23 -1.73 -8.45 0.26
N LEU A 24 -2.20 -9.44 1.03
CA LEU A 24 -2.16 -10.85 0.60
C LEU A 24 -2.99 -11.08 -0.67
N ALA A 25 -4.19 -10.51 -0.77
CA ALA A 25 -5.02 -10.58 -1.97
C ALA A 25 -4.34 -9.95 -3.20
N LYS A 26 -3.39 -9.04 -2.99
CA LYS A 26 -2.55 -8.42 -4.04
C LYS A 26 -1.24 -9.17 -4.30
N GLY A 27 -1.07 -10.38 -3.74
CA GLY A 27 0.11 -11.22 -3.96
C GLY A 27 1.33 -10.83 -3.13
N ALA A 28 1.16 -10.08 -2.04
CA ALA A 28 2.27 -9.74 -1.17
C ALA A 28 2.82 -10.99 -0.45
N ASN A 29 4.14 -11.02 -0.26
CA ASN A 29 4.75 -11.96 0.66
C ASN A 29 4.17 -11.74 2.09
N PRO A 30 3.71 -12.79 2.79
CA PRO A 30 3.10 -12.67 4.11
C PRO A 30 3.94 -11.92 5.14
N LEU A 31 5.27 -12.10 5.14
CA LEU A 31 6.18 -11.39 6.05
C LEU A 31 6.21 -9.88 5.75
N VAL A 32 6.15 -9.53 4.46
CA VAL A 32 6.08 -8.12 4.05
C VAL A 32 4.74 -7.52 4.43
N ALA A 33 3.64 -8.23 4.15
CA ALA A 33 2.29 -7.81 4.52
C ALA A 33 2.16 -7.60 6.03
N GLN A 34 2.69 -8.54 6.84
CA GLN A 34 2.69 -8.45 8.29
C GLN A 34 3.46 -7.22 8.79
N ARG A 35 4.67 -6.97 8.26
CA ARG A 35 5.47 -5.77 8.64
C ARG A 35 4.76 -4.46 8.33
N VAL A 36 4.06 -4.39 7.19
CA VAL A 36 3.29 -3.19 6.80
C VAL A 36 2.07 -3.04 7.71
N ALA A 37 1.32 -4.12 7.93
CA ALA A 37 0.14 -4.17 8.79
C ALA A 37 0.43 -3.82 10.26
N ALA A 38 1.54 -4.31 10.81
CA ALA A 38 1.98 -4.01 12.18
C ALA A 38 2.27 -2.52 12.41
N LYS A 39 2.51 -1.76 11.33
CA LYS A 39 2.75 -0.31 11.36
C LYS A 39 1.52 0.49 10.89
N ALA A 40 0.32 -0.08 11.01
CA ALA A 40 -0.93 0.62 10.77
C ALA A 40 -0.98 1.95 11.56
N GLY A 41 -1.52 3.00 10.95
CA GLY A 41 -1.51 4.37 11.49
C GLY A 41 -0.29 5.21 11.08
N ARG A 42 0.85 4.60 10.73
CA ARG A 42 2.03 5.32 10.20
C ARG A 42 2.01 5.39 8.67
N TRP A 43 0.89 5.88 8.11
CA TRP A 43 0.58 5.76 6.68
C TRP A 43 1.60 6.43 5.77
N TRP A 44 2.02 7.65 6.09
CA TRP A 44 3.02 8.37 5.30
C TRP A 44 4.34 7.62 5.26
N ARG A 45 4.87 7.24 6.42
CA ARG A 45 6.17 6.55 6.53
C ARG A 45 6.15 5.15 5.92
N ASN A 46 5.04 4.42 6.02
CA ASN A 46 4.90 3.11 5.37
C ASN A 46 4.84 3.21 3.83
N SER A 47 4.25 4.29 3.32
CA SER A 47 4.06 4.52 1.88
C SER A 47 5.34 4.81 1.11
N GLY A 48 6.46 5.01 1.80
CA GLY A 48 7.79 5.19 1.22
C GLY A 48 8.68 3.95 1.29
N LYS A 49 8.20 2.82 1.83
CA LYS A 49 9.03 1.65 2.14
C LYS A 49 8.56 0.41 1.38
N LEU A 50 8.45 -0.73 2.07
CA LEU A 50 8.10 -2.04 1.54
C LEU A 50 6.78 -2.08 0.78
N LEU A 51 5.87 -1.14 1.03
CA LEU A 51 4.61 -1.05 0.28
C LEU A 51 4.83 -0.82 -1.23
N ASN A 52 5.97 -0.23 -1.62
CA ASN A 52 6.28 0.06 -3.02
C ASN A 52 6.49 -1.20 -3.87
N SER A 53 6.88 -2.34 -3.27
CA SER A 53 7.02 -3.61 -3.99
C SER A 53 5.67 -4.28 -4.27
N ILE A 54 4.60 -3.87 -3.58
CA ILE A 54 3.26 -4.46 -3.70
C ILE A 54 2.36 -3.51 -4.49
N LEU A 55 2.24 -2.26 -4.04
CA LEU A 55 1.47 -1.20 -4.71
C LEU A 55 2.36 -0.52 -5.75
N THR A 56 2.64 -1.25 -6.83
CA THR A 56 3.54 -0.82 -7.92
C THR A 56 2.94 0.30 -8.77
N ILE A 57 3.67 0.74 -9.80
CA ILE A 57 3.15 1.68 -10.81
C ILE A 57 1.99 1.02 -11.57
N LYS A 58 2.12 -0.25 -11.95
CA LYS A 58 1.06 -1.02 -12.63
C LYS A 58 -0.25 -1.03 -11.83
N TRP A 59 -0.17 -1.18 -10.51
CA TRP A 59 -1.36 -1.09 -9.65
C TRP A 59 -2.02 0.29 -9.71
N ALA A 60 -1.22 1.35 -9.71
CA ALA A 60 -1.74 2.71 -9.84
C ALA A 60 -2.37 2.97 -11.22
N ASP A 61 -1.80 2.41 -12.29
CA ASP A 61 -2.35 2.51 -13.64
C ASP A 61 -3.70 1.77 -13.75
N GLN A 62 -3.83 0.60 -13.10
CA GLN A 62 -5.08 -0.15 -13.02
C GLN A 62 -6.20 0.62 -12.28
N LEU A 63 -5.84 1.58 -11.42
CA LEU A 63 -6.78 2.49 -10.78
C LEU A 63 -7.12 3.71 -11.66
N GLY A 64 -6.61 3.79 -12.89
CA GLY A 64 -6.83 4.90 -13.81
C GLY A 64 -6.09 6.19 -13.40
N MET A 65 -5.03 6.09 -12.58
CA MET A 65 -4.32 7.30 -12.16
C MET A 65 -3.49 7.91 -13.29
N PRO A 66 -3.58 9.24 -13.47
CA PRO A 66 -2.80 9.92 -14.50
C PRO A 66 -1.30 9.82 -14.19
N ARG A 67 -0.53 9.50 -15.23
CA ARG A 67 0.92 9.59 -15.21
C ARG A 67 1.29 11.04 -15.51
N LEU A 68 2.09 11.64 -14.64
CA LEU A 68 2.72 12.93 -14.93
C LEU A 68 3.95 12.61 -15.79
N VAL A 69 3.92 13.07 -17.04
CA VAL A 69 5.07 13.10 -17.95
C VAL A 69 5.99 14.26 -17.60
#